data_AF-A0A7X9ED43-F1
#
_entry.id   AF-A0A7X9ED43-F1
#
_cell.length_a   1.000
_cell.length_b   1.000
_cell.length_c   1.000
_cell.angle_alpha   90.00
_cell.angle_beta   90.00
_cell.angle_gamma   90.00
#
_symmetry.space_group_name_H-M   'P 1'
#
loop_
_entity.id
_entity.type
_entity.pdbx_description
1 polymer ?
#
loop_
_entity_poly.entity_id
_entity_poly.type
_entity_poly.pdbx_seq_one_letter_code
_entity_poly.pdbx_strand_id
1 'polypeptide(L)'
;MLWNEETEKHFFREALKSFASPEQLFYNLQSGYYAYIPKDFDSEGQTLQSRNSLIGQFTEKWCKQIFSPIAEEFGLYAINGVVCEEIALTKSSSADLAFCTKNTITQKAEDIKLIFEVKMSIVSNYKFEQPDAVNLIGDYKSHKGNPSLLRSDSMLKAIGKSINIRVSGSNANTIPIIILGNSPITSTYSKKVDFLKSAGVIQGFYSLNPNPTKSDFIFESPEKGFITITDVKELK
;
A
#
# COMPACT_ATOMS: atom_id res chain seq x y z
N MET A 1 -5.13 6.82 13.11
CA MET A 1 -4.73 5.48 13.57
C MET A 1 -3.98 4.81 12.44
N LEU A 2 -2.87 4.11 12.72
CA LEU A 2 -2.11 3.36 11.71
C LEU A 2 -2.83 2.05 11.33
N TRP A 3 -2.33 1.37 10.29
CA TRP A 3 -2.95 0.14 9.77
C TRP A 3 -2.91 -0.98 10.82
N ASN A 4 -4.02 -1.68 10.99
CA ASN A 4 -4.16 -2.77 11.96
C ASN A 4 -5.30 -3.73 11.57
N GLU A 5 -5.50 -4.76 12.39
CA GLU A 5 -6.55 -5.77 12.24
C GLU A 5 -7.96 -5.16 12.12
N GLU A 6 -8.30 -4.16 12.93
CA GLU A 6 -9.63 -3.54 12.88
C GLU A 6 -9.86 -2.78 11.57
N THR A 7 -8.80 -2.20 10.99
CA THR A 7 -8.86 -1.57 9.66
C THR A 7 -9.10 -2.61 8.56
N GLU A 8 -8.45 -3.78 8.63
CA GLU A 8 -8.67 -4.88 7.69
C GLU A 8 -10.08 -5.47 7.81
N LYS A 9 -10.57 -5.70 9.03
CA LYS A 9 -11.95 -6.13 9.26
C LYS A 9 -12.95 -5.09 8.77
N HIS A 10 -12.67 -3.80 8.98
CA HIS A 10 -13.51 -2.73 8.48
C HIS A 10 -13.62 -2.79 6.94
N PHE A 11 -12.50 -2.98 6.24
CA PHE A 11 -12.52 -3.20 4.79
C PHE A 11 -13.45 -4.36 4.40
N PHE A 12 -13.29 -5.54 5.02
CA PHE A 12 -14.13 -6.69 4.68
C PHE A 12 -15.61 -6.44 4.94
N ARG A 13 -15.95 -5.86 6.10
CA ARG A 13 -17.34 -5.54 6.47
C ARG A 13 -17.97 -4.55 5.49
N GLU A 14 -17.28 -3.47 5.15
CA GLU A 14 -17.80 -2.46 4.22
C GLU A 14 -17.95 -3.03 2.80
N ALA A 15 -16.98 -3.83 2.34
CA ALA A 15 -17.03 -4.43 1.02
C ALA A 15 -18.18 -5.44 0.90
N LEU A 16 -18.36 -6.32 1.90
CA LEU A 16 -19.46 -7.30 1.95
C LEU A 16 -20.84 -6.63 2.03
N LYS A 17 -20.97 -5.52 2.75
CA LYS A 17 -22.24 -4.77 2.86
C LYS A 17 -22.62 -4.04 1.59
N SER A 18 -21.64 -3.60 0.81
CA SER A 18 -21.86 -2.58 -0.21
C SER A 18 -21.85 -3.14 -1.63
N PHE A 19 -20.80 -3.86 -2.02
CA PHE A 19 -20.52 -4.07 -3.45
C PHE A 19 -19.77 -5.36 -3.80
N ALA A 20 -19.39 -6.20 -2.84
CA ALA A 20 -18.62 -7.40 -3.11
C ALA A 20 -19.25 -8.66 -2.51
N SER A 21 -19.32 -9.74 -3.29
CA SER A 21 -19.67 -11.06 -2.77
C SER A 21 -18.51 -11.67 -1.98
N PRO A 22 -18.76 -12.64 -1.09
CA PRO A 22 -17.71 -13.37 -0.39
C PRO A 22 -16.64 -13.93 -1.34
N GLU A 23 -17.03 -14.49 -2.49
CA GLU A 23 -16.13 -15.06 -3.50
C GLU A 23 -15.21 -14.03 -4.15
N GLN A 24 -15.58 -12.74 -4.11
CA GLN A 24 -14.72 -11.66 -4.60
C GLN A 24 -13.66 -11.23 -3.58
N LEU A 25 -13.84 -11.58 -2.31
CA LEU A 25 -13.00 -11.16 -1.18
C LEU A 25 -12.20 -12.31 -0.55
N PHE A 26 -12.69 -13.54 -0.65
CA PHE A 26 -12.16 -14.72 0.00
C PHE A 26 -11.99 -15.87 -1.00
N TYR A 27 -10.96 -16.68 -0.81
CA TYR A 27 -10.81 -17.98 -1.44
C TYR A 27 -11.89 -18.91 -0.90
N ASN A 28 -12.59 -19.62 -1.78
CA ASN A 28 -13.68 -20.52 -1.43
C ASN A 28 -13.19 -21.97 -1.45
N LEU A 29 -12.52 -22.40 -0.39
CA LEU A 29 -12.01 -23.77 -0.28
C LEU A 29 -13.11 -24.69 0.24
N GLN A 30 -12.97 -26.01 0.09
CA GLN A 30 -13.91 -26.97 0.68
C GLN A 30 -14.09 -26.78 2.20
N SER A 31 -13.05 -26.30 2.88
CA SER A 31 -13.03 -26.01 4.31
C SER A 31 -13.57 -24.63 4.70
N GLY A 32 -14.06 -23.84 3.75
CA GLY A 32 -14.67 -22.53 3.96
C GLY A 32 -13.98 -21.37 3.24
N TYR A 33 -14.35 -20.15 3.65
CA TYR A 33 -13.88 -18.92 3.03
C TYR A 33 -12.68 -18.31 3.76
N TYR A 34 -11.59 -18.04 3.05
CA TYR A 34 -10.34 -17.54 3.62
C TYR A 34 -9.80 -16.30 2.90
N ALA A 35 -9.25 -15.33 3.62
CA ALA A 35 -8.59 -14.18 3.01
C ALA A 35 -7.32 -14.63 2.27
N TYR A 36 -6.58 -15.57 2.82
CA TYR A 36 -5.50 -16.23 2.11
C TYR A 36 -5.54 -17.73 2.40
N ILE A 37 -5.14 -18.52 1.41
CA ILE A 37 -5.01 -19.98 1.56
C ILE A 37 -3.98 -20.25 2.66
N PRO A 38 -4.35 -20.92 3.78
CA PRO A 38 -3.39 -21.31 4.81
C PRO A 38 -2.24 -22.13 4.23
N LYS A 39 -1.03 -22.05 4.82
CA LYS A 39 0.14 -22.74 4.27
C LYS A 39 -0.03 -24.25 4.13
N ASP A 40 -0.74 -24.87 5.06
CA ASP A 40 -0.92 -26.32 5.13
C ASP A 40 -2.09 -26.82 4.26
N PHE A 41 -2.80 -25.94 3.56
CA PHE A 41 -4.01 -26.28 2.80
C PHE A 41 -3.69 -26.37 1.31
N ASP A 42 -4.34 -27.26 0.56
CA ASP A 42 -4.29 -27.23 -0.90
C ASP A 42 -4.96 -25.93 -1.41
N SER A 43 -4.40 -25.38 -2.48
CA SER A 43 -4.99 -24.24 -3.18
C SER A 43 -6.25 -24.60 -3.99
N GLU A 44 -6.50 -25.89 -4.24
CA GLU A 44 -7.67 -26.37 -5.00
C GLU A 44 -7.81 -25.71 -6.39
N GLY A 45 -6.68 -25.29 -6.98
CA GLY A 45 -6.65 -24.57 -8.26
C GLY A 45 -7.23 -23.15 -8.22
N GLN A 46 -7.55 -22.62 -7.04
CA GLN A 46 -8.21 -21.32 -6.92
C GLN A 46 -7.26 -20.14 -7.10
N THR A 47 -7.78 -19.08 -7.70
CA THR A 47 -7.13 -17.78 -7.80
C THR A 47 -8.10 -16.70 -7.38
N LEU A 48 -7.59 -15.64 -6.73
CA LEU A 48 -8.40 -14.52 -6.27
C LEU A 48 -7.74 -13.21 -6.68
N GLN A 49 -8.16 -12.67 -7.83
CA GLN A 49 -7.60 -11.43 -8.38
C GLN A 49 -8.44 -10.20 -8.03
N SER A 50 -9.76 -10.35 -7.93
CA SER A 50 -10.74 -9.26 -7.70
C SER A 50 -10.41 -8.43 -6.46
N ARG A 51 -10.06 -9.08 -5.33
CA ARG A 51 -9.76 -8.38 -4.09
C ARG A 51 -8.66 -7.33 -4.22
N ASN A 52 -7.61 -7.59 -5.01
CA ASN A 52 -6.45 -6.70 -5.10
C ASN A 52 -6.84 -5.28 -5.57
N SER A 53 -7.81 -5.19 -6.50
CA SER A 53 -8.37 -3.91 -6.95
C SER A 53 -9.15 -3.22 -5.81
N LEU A 54 -10.02 -3.97 -5.14
CA LEU A 54 -10.90 -3.43 -4.09
C LEU A 54 -10.10 -2.90 -2.89
N ILE A 55 -9.10 -3.66 -2.42
CA ILE A 55 -8.24 -3.23 -1.30
C ILE A 55 -7.34 -2.06 -1.70
N GLY A 56 -6.88 -2.01 -2.96
CA GLY A 56 -6.13 -0.88 -3.50
C GLY A 56 -6.92 0.43 -3.35
N GLN A 57 -8.13 0.48 -3.89
CA GLN A 57 -9.00 1.66 -3.79
C GLN A 57 -9.32 2.06 -2.35
N PHE A 58 -9.53 1.07 -1.47
CA PHE A 58 -9.76 1.33 -0.05
C PHE A 58 -8.52 1.95 0.61
N THR A 59 -7.33 1.38 0.37
CA THR A 59 -6.08 1.86 0.99
C THR A 59 -5.67 3.24 0.49
N GLU A 60 -5.91 3.58 -0.79
CA GLU A 60 -5.67 4.94 -1.31
C GLU A 60 -6.50 6.00 -0.58
N LYS A 61 -7.79 5.73 -0.36
CA LYS A 61 -8.69 6.60 0.40
C LYS A 61 -8.28 6.69 1.86
N TRP A 62 -7.92 5.56 2.46
CA TRP A 62 -7.44 5.49 3.84
C TRP A 62 -6.14 6.29 4.04
N CYS A 63 -5.18 6.17 3.12
CA CYS A 63 -3.96 6.98 3.12
C CYS A 63 -4.31 8.47 3.05
N LYS A 64 -5.19 8.87 2.13
CA LYS A 64 -5.62 10.28 2.07
C LYS A 64 -6.19 10.77 3.40
N GLN A 65 -7.00 9.98 4.10
CA GLN A 65 -7.54 10.37 5.41
C GLN A 65 -6.45 10.63 6.45
N ILE A 66 -5.38 9.81 6.47
CA ILE A 66 -4.26 9.99 7.41
C ILE A 66 -3.38 11.17 7.04
N PHE A 67 -3.13 11.36 5.75
CA PHE A 67 -2.19 12.37 5.28
C PHE A 67 -2.83 13.75 5.03
N SER A 68 -4.17 13.86 4.98
CA SER A 68 -4.85 15.17 4.79
C SER A 68 -4.52 16.16 5.91
N PRO A 69 -4.63 15.82 7.21
CA PRO A 69 -4.26 16.75 8.28
C PRO A 69 -2.78 17.17 8.22
N ILE A 70 -1.89 16.27 7.78
CA ILE A 70 -0.47 16.58 7.61
C ILE A 70 -0.28 17.58 6.46
N ALA A 71 -0.93 17.36 5.31
CA ALA A 71 -0.88 18.31 4.19
C ALA A 71 -1.38 19.70 4.59
N GLU A 72 -2.48 19.76 5.35
CA GLU A 72 -3.09 21.00 5.82
C GLU A 72 -2.14 21.80 6.73
N GLU A 73 -1.35 21.14 7.59
CA GLU A 73 -0.33 21.79 8.42
C GLU A 73 0.73 22.53 7.59
N PHE A 74 0.99 22.08 6.35
CA PHE A 74 1.90 22.73 5.40
C PHE A 74 1.18 23.65 4.40
N GLY A 75 -0.14 23.89 4.57
CA GLY A 75 -0.94 24.69 3.63
C GLY A 75 -1.12 24.02 2.26
N LEU A 76 -1.07 22.69 2.21
CA LEU A 76 -1.21 21.87 1.01
C LEU A 76 -2.49 21.04 1.04
N TYR A 77 -2.82 20.42 -0.10
CA TYR A 77 -3.94 19.50 -0.27
C TYR A 77 -3.44 18.07 -0.52
N ALA A 78 -4.02 17.10 0.18
CA ALA A 78 -3.83 15.68 -0.09
C ALA A 78 -4.86 15.19 -1.13
N ILE A 79 -4.39 14.76 -2.30
CA ILE A 79 -5.26 14.46 -3.47
C ILE A 79 -4.94 13.06 -4.00
N ASN A 80 -5.95 12.19 -4.05
CA ASN A 80 -5.83 10.90 -4.74
C ASN A 80 -5.96 11.06 -6.26
N GLY A 81 -5.27 10.20 -7.01
CA GLY A 81 -5.44 10.09 -8.46
C GLY A 81 -4.87 11.27 -9.25
N VAL A 82 -3.83 11.95 -8.76
CA VAL A 82 -3.27 13.15 -9.39
C VAL A 82 -2.69 12.84 -10.78
N VAL A 83 -3.06 13.67 -11.75
CA VAL A 83 -2.62 13.59 -13.15
C VAL A 83 -1.70 14.78 -13.45
N CYS A 84 -0.53 14.50 -13.98
CA CYS A 84 0.45 15.47 -14.43
C CYS A 84 1.27 14.89 -15.59
N GLU A 85 0.88 15.23 -16.82
CA GLU A 85 1.52 14.71 -18.03
C GLU A 85 2.99 15.14 -18.15
N GLU A 86 3.37 16.30 -17.57
CA GLU A 86 4.76 16.81 -17.52
C GLU A 86 5.74 15.83 -16.86
N ILE A 87 5.25 14.98 -15.96
CA ILE A 87 6.05 14.01 -15.21
C ILE A 87 5.56 12.57 -15.42
N ALA A 88 4.90 12.32 -16.55
CA ALA A 88 4.35 11.03 -16.96
C ALA A 88 3.37 10.39 -15.97
N LEU A 89 2.68 11.21 -15.16
CA LEU A 89 1.50 10.80 -14.40
C LEU A 89 0.26 10.98 -15.27
N THR A 90 0.01 10.04 -16.17
CA THR A 90 -1.14 10.09 -17.07
C THR A 90 -2.44 9.68 -16.36
N LYS A 91 -3.60 9.84 -17.01
CA LYS A 91 -4.86 9.30 -16.46
C LYS A 91 -4.85 7.78 -16.22
N SER A 92 -4.07 7.01 -16.99
CA SER A 92 -3.97 5.55 -16.84
C SER A 92 -2.91 5.12 -15.83
N SER A 93 -2.07 6.05 -15.35
CA SER A 93 -1.02 5.82 -14.36
C SER A 93 -0.85 7.06 -13.47
N SER A 94 -1.96 7.54 -12.93
CA SER A 94 -1.99 8.70 -12.03
C SER A 94 -1.30 8.39 -10.70
N ALA A 95 -0.88 9.40 -9.94
CA ALA A 95 -0.36 9.18 -8.60
C ALA A 95 -1.49 8.73 -7.66
N ASP A 96 -1.21 7.72 -6.84
CA ASP A 96 -2.18 7.16 -5.90
C ASP A 96 -2.59 8.23 -4.87
N LEU A 97 -1.63 9.02 -4.40
CA LEU A 97 -1.82 10.19 -3.56
C LEU A 97 -0.69 11.20 -3.80
N ALA A 98 -0.97 12.49 -3.72
CA ALA A 98 0.06 13.53 -3.73
C ALA A 98 -0.32 14.72 -2.84
N PHE A 99 0.69 15.46 -2.38
CA PHE A 99 0.51 16.77 -1.78
C PHE A 99 0.69 17.84 -2.83
N CYS A 100 -0.32 18.70 -2.97
CA CYS A 100 -0.38 19.71 -4.00
C CYS A 100 -0.73 21.09 -3.42
N THR A 101 -0.27 22.15 -4.07
CA THR A 101 -0.62 23.54 -3.72
C THR A 101 -2.04 23.91 -4.15
N LYS A 102 -2.62 23.18 -5.12
CA LYS A 102 -3.97 23.38 -5.64
C LYS A 102 -4.83 22.16 -5.36
N ASN A 103 -6.10 22.38 -5.02
CA ASN A 103 -7.07 21.32 -4.77
C ASN A 103 -7.73 20.80 -6.07
N THR A 104 -6.94 20.30 -7.01
CA THR A 104 -7.41 19.76 -8.30
C THR A 104 -6.72 18.44 -8.63
N ILE A 105 -7.37 17.58 -9.43
CA ILE A 105 -6.77 16.31 -9.88
C ILE A 105 -5.66 16.55 -10.90
N THR A 106 -5.93 17.39 -11.89
CA THR A 106 -4.93 17.79 -12.89
C THR A 106 -4.00 18.83 -12.26
N GLN A 107 -2.70 18.58 -12.32
CA GLN A 107 -1.64 19.40 -11.74
C GLN A 107 -0.57 19.70 -12.78
N LYS A 108 0.14 20.81 -12.57
CA LYS A 108 1.47 21.03 -13.17
C LYS A 108 2.54 20.47 -12.24
N ALA A 109 3.73 20.17 -12.76
CA ALA A 109 4.81 19.63 -11.96
C ALA A 109 5.16 20.56 -10.78
N GLU A 110 5.14 21.87 -11.01
CA GLU A 110 5.43 22.91 -10.00
C GLU A 110 4.46 22.92 -8.80
N ASP A 111 3.23 22.44 -9.01
CA ASP A 111 2.19 22.41 -7.98
C ASP A 111 2.25 21.15 -7.10
N ILE A 112 3.00 20.12 -7.53
CA ILE A 112 3.17 18.87 -6.79
C ILE A 112 4.39 18.98 -5.87
N LYS A 113 4.19 18.76 -4.57
CA LYS A 113 5.23 18.89 -3.54
C LYS A 113 5.71 17.56 -2.99
N LEU A 114 4.91 16.52 -3.09
CA LEU A 114 5.24 15.17 -2.64
C LEU A 114 4.32 14.17 -3.35
N ILE A 115 4.87 13.05 -3.81
CA ILE A 115 4.11 11.95 -4.41
C ILE A 115 4.18 10.75 -3.48
N PHE A 116 3.03 10.10 -3.30
CA PHE A 116 2.91 8.82 -2.63
C PHE A 116 2.43 7.77 -3.63
N GLU A 117 3.15 6.66 -3.69
CA GLU A 117 2.67 5.45 -4.35
C GLU A 117 2.19 4.48 -3.26
N VAL A 118 0.92 4.09 -3.32
CA VAL A 118 0.31 3.19 -2.35
C VAL A 118 0.44 1.75 -2.84
N LYS A 119 1.22 0.98 -2.10
CA LYS A 119 1.31 -0.47 -2.22
C LYS A 119 0.89 -1.04 -0.87
N MET A 120 -0.41 -1.16 -0.64
CA MET A 120 -0.97 -1.79 0.55
C MET A 120 -1.89 -2.95 0.15
N SER A 121 -2.09 -3.91 1.05
CA SER A 121 -2.99 -5.06 0.83
C SER A 121 -3.56 -5.56 2.15
N ILE A 122 -4.39 -6.60 2.12
CA ILE A 122 -4.60 -7.39 3.32
C ILE A 122 -3.27 -8.07 3.69
N VAL A 123 -2.94 -8.07 4.97
CA VAL A 123 -1.69 -8.59 5.53
C VAL A 123 -1.95 -9.85 6.33
N SER A 124 -3.01 -9.84 7.16
CA SER A 124 -3.35 -10.97 8.01
C SER A 124 -4.24 -11.98 7.29
N ASN A 125 -4.34 -13.19 7.83
CA ASN A 125 -5.31 -14.16 7.36
C ASN A 125 -6.60 -14.10 8.17
N TYR A 126 -7.72 -14.19 7.47
CA TYR A 126 -9.05 -14.19 8.07
C TYR A 126 -9.86 -15.35 7.53
N LYS A 127 -10.70 -15.92 8.38
CA LYS A 127 -11.77 -16.83 7.99
C LYS A 127 -13.09 -16.05 7.98
N PHE A 128 -13.83 -16.16 6.90
CA PHE A 128 -15.18 -15.63 6.80
C PHE A 128 -16.19 -16.72 7.16
N GLU A 129 -17.08 -16.40 8.09
CA GLU A 129 -18.18 -17.26 8.53
C GLU A 129 -19.48 -16.50 8.33
N GLN A 130 -20.39 -17.11 7.57
CA GLN A 130 -21.67 -16.49 7.25
C GLN A 130 -22.51 -16.27 8.52
N PRO A 131 -23.29 -15.18 8.60
CA PRO A 131 -23.53 -14.21 7.52
C PRO A 131 -22.48 -13.09 7.38
N ASP A 132 -21.76 -12.72 8.43
CA ASP A 132 -20.95 -11.48 8.44
C ASP A 132 -19.69 -11.52 9.34
N ALA A 133 -19.31 -12.69 9.88
CA ALA A 133 -18.18 -12.81 10.79
C ALA A 133 -16.86 -12.94 10.03
N VAL A 134 -15.89 -12.07 10.36
CA VAL A 134 -14.53 -12.08 9.82
C VAL A 134 -13.55 -12.27 10.98
N ASN A 135 -13.07 -13.50 11.14
CA ASN A 135 -12.26 -13.92 12.28
C ASN A 135 -10.78 -14.00 11.89
N LEU A 136 -9.90 -13.37 12.66
CA LEU A 136 -8.45 -13.49 12.47
C LEU A 136 -8.02 -14.94 12.75
N ILE A 137 -7.28 -15.54 11.82
CA ILE A 137 -6.75 -16.91 11.99
C ILE A 137 -5.21 -16.99 11.86
N GLY A 138 -4.55 -15.89 11.52
CA GLY A 138 -3.09 -15.81 11.54
C GLY A 138 -2.55 -14.57 10.83
N ASP A 139 -1.22 -14.45 10.80
CA ASP A 139 -0.52 -13.32 10.16
C ASP A 139 -0.02 -13.69 8.75
N TYR A 140 0.75 -12.79 8.14
CA TYR A 140 1.26 -13.01 6.79
C TYR A 140 2.21 -14.21 6.64
N LYS A 141 2.73 -14.74 7.76
CA LYS A 141 3.59 -15.92 7.75
C LYS A 141 2.79 -17.22 7.84
N SER A 142 1.49 -17.19 8.12
CA SER A 142 0.66 -18.39 8.22
C SER A 142 -0.03 -18.77 6.89
N HIS A 143 0.07 -17.94 5.86
CA HIS A 143 -0.64 -18.14 4.60
C HIS A 143 0.28 -18.13 3.37
N LYS A 144 -0.21 -18.63 2.23
CA LYS A 144 0.55 -18.77 0.98
C LYS A 144 0.70 -17.45 0.19
N GLY A 145 -0.18 -16.48 0.43
CA GLY A 145 -0.10 -15.18 -0.22
C GLY A 145 1.08 -14.35 0.29
N ASN A 146 1.61 -13.46 -0.54
CA ASN A 146 2.56 -12.44 -0.12
C ASN A 146 1.83 -11.08 -0.08
N PRO A 147 1.76 -10.40 1.08
CA PRO A 147 1.24 -9.06 1.17
C PRO A 147 2.15 -8.04 0.49
N SER A 148 1.53 -7.03 -0.11
CA SER A 148 2.15 -5.87 -0.73
C SER A 148 3.66 -5.89 -1.01
N LEU A 149 4.50 -5.34 -0.12
CA LEU A 149 5.93 -5.09 -0.34
C LEU A 149 6.77 -6.38 -0.24
N LEU A 150 6.17 -7.48 0.24
CA LEU A 150 6.75 -8.82 0.14
C LEU A 150 6.60 -9.40 -1.27
N ARG A 151 5.77 -8.81 -2.13
CA ARG A 151 5.66 -9.19 -3.54
C ARG A 151 6.67 -8.43 -4.40
N SER A 152 7.51 -9.18 -5.11
CA SER A 152 8.46 -8.61 -6.06
C SER A 152 7.78 -7.80 -7.16
N ASP A 153 6.63 -8.22 -7.69
CA ASP A 153 5.94 -7.46 -8.74
C ASP A 153 5.43 -6.10 -8.23
N SER A 154 4.95 -6.04 -6.98
CA SER A 154 4.53 -4.80 -6.31
C SER A 154 5.70 -3.82 -6.17
N MET A 155 6.84 -4.31 -5.66
CA MET A 155 8.07 -3.54 -5.54
C MET A 155 8.56 -3.02 -6.88
N LEU A 156 8.61 -3.87 -7.90
CA LEU A 156 9.07 -3.50 -9.24
C LEU A 156 8.16 -2.46 -9.91
N LYS A 157 6.84 -2.55 -9.71
CA LYS A 157 5.89 -1.55 -10.22
C LYS A 157 6.12 -0.18 -9.56
N ALA A 158 6.29 -0.13 -8.25
CA ALA A 158 6.60 1.09 -7.51
C ALA A 158 7.92 1.73 -7.97
N ILE A 159 8.97 0.92 -8.12
CA ILE A 159 10.27 1.35 -8.64
C ILE A 159 10.15 1.86 -10.07
N GLY A 160 9.50 1.09 -10.95
CA GLY A 160 9.33 1.43 -12.36
C GLY A 160 8.59 2.75 -12.57
N LYS A 161 7.49 2.97 -11.83
CA LYS A 161 6.76 4.24 -11.88
C LYS A 161 7.60 5.41 -11.38
N SER A 162 8.35 5.22 -10.30
CA SER A 162 9.25 6.25 -9.76
C SER A 162 10.35 6.63 -10.76
N ILE A 163 10.97 5.64 -11.41
CA ILE A 163 11.95 5.88 -12.48
C ILE A 163 11.30 6.64 -13.64
N ASN A 164 10.11 6.23 -14.08
CA ASN A 164 9.40 6.90 -15.18
C ASN A 164 9.16 8.39 -14.89
N ILE A 165 8.76 8.72 -13.66
CA ILE A 165 8.63 10.11 -13.20
C ILE A 165 9.99 10.82 -13.29
N ARG A 166 11.04 10.26 -12.70
CA ARG A 166 12.40 10.87 -12.67
C ARG A 166 12.94 11.17 -14.06
N VAL A 167 12.72 10.30 -15.04
CA VAL A 167 13.23 10.50 -16.40
C VAL A 167 12.37 11.42 -17.26
N SER A 168 11.23 11.91 -16.76
CA SER A 168 10.29 12.73 -17.55
C SER A 168 10.73 14.19 -17.74
N GLY A 169 11.60 14.72 -16.88
CA GLY A 169 12.11 16.10 -17.02
C GLY A 169 12.74 16.66 -15.76
N SER A 170 13.39 17.83 -15.87
CA SER A 170 14.10 18.47 -14.75
C SER A 170 13.20 18.78 -13.55
N ASN A 171 11.95 19.20 -13.79
CA ASN A 171 10.97 19.47 -12.73
C ASN A 171 10.56 18.22 -11.96
N ALA A 172 10.65 17.02 -12.56
CA ALA A 172 10.30 15.77 -11.90
C ALA A 172 11.36 15.33 -10.88
N ASN A 173 12.62 15.73 -11.06
CA ASN A 173 13.73 15.30 -10.22
C ASN A 173 13.72 15.89 -8.82
N THR A 174 12.97 16.97 -8.60
CA THR A 174 12.92 17.67 -7.30
C THR A 174 11.75 17.21 -6.44
N ILE A 175 10.74 16.54 -7.01
CA ILE A 175 9.54 16.11 -6.28
C ILE A 175 9.85 14.85 -5.49
N PRO A 176 9.81 14.83 -4.15
CA PRO A 176 10.01 13.61 -3.38
C PRO A 176 8.93 12.56 -3.69
N ILE A 177 9.33 11.28 -3.69
CA ILE A 177 8.46 10.12 -3.91
C ILE A 177 8.61 9.18 -2.72
N ILE A 178 7.51 8.86 -2.06
CA ILE A 178 7.45 7.89 -0.95
C ILE A 178 6.57 6.72 -1.35
N ILE A 179 7.02 5.50 -1.09
CA ILE A 179 6.21 4.30 -1.29
C ILE A 179 5.57 3.94 0.04
N LEU A 180 4.26 3.94 0.10
CA LEU A 180 3.50 3.55 1.29
C LEU A 180 3.12 2.09 1.19
N GLY A 181 3.39 1.33 2.25
CA GLY A 181 2.92 -0.04 2.39
C GLY A 181 2.43 -0.37 3.78
N ASN A 182 2.15 -1.63 4.01
CA ASN A 182 1.67 -2.13 5.31
C ASN A 182 2.16 -3.54 5.62
N SER A 183 3.19 -3.97 4.90
CA SER A 183 3.90 -5.21 5.14
C SER A 183 5.40 -4.92 5.31
N PRO A 184 6.15 -5.81 5.95
CA PRO A 184 7.61 -5.80 5.88
C PRO A 184 8.10 -5.98 4.43
N ILE A 185 9.41 -5.87 4.23
CA ILE A 185 10.10 -6.29 3.01
C ILE A 185 10.84 -7.61 3.20
N THR A 186 11.23 -8.26 2.11
CA THR A 186 12.16 -9.38 2.17
C THR A 186 13.59 -8.89 2.33
N SER A 187 14.47 -9.73 2.90
CA SER A 187 15.90 -9.40 3.04
C SER A 187 16.58 -9.09 1.71
N THR A 188 16.13 -9.70 0.61
CA THR A 188 16.62 -9.45 -0.75
C THR A 188 16.34 -8.01 -1.24
N TYR A 189 15.32 -7.34 -0.72
CA TYR A 189 15.03 -5.93 -1.04
C TYR A 189 15.69 -4.93 -0.09
N SER A 190 16.21 -5.35 1.08
CA SER A 190 16.78 -4.44 2.09
C SER A 190 17.88 -3.54 1.52
N LYS A 191 18.90 -4.12 0.86
CA LYS A 191 19.93 -3.32 0.19
C LYS A 191 19.38 -2.48 -0.96
N LYS A 192 18.38 -2.99 -1.68
CA LYS A 192 17.82 -2.32 -2.87
C LYS A 192 17.07 -1.04 -2.50
N VAL A 193 16.27 -1.06 -1.44
CA VAL A 193 15.53 0.13 -0.97
C VAL A 193 16.50 1.20 -0.46
N ASP A 194 17.59 0.80 0.20
CA ASP A 194 18.66 1.71 0.63
C ASP A 194 19.34 2.38 -0.58
N PHE A 195 19.69 1.61 -1.62
CA PHE A 195 20.27 2.16 -2.84
C PHE A 195 19.32 3.12 -3.57
N LEU A 196 18.02 2.81 -3.62
CA LEU A 196 17.02 3.68 -4.26
C LEU A 196 16.90 5.03 -3.54
N LYS A 197 17.00 5.01 -2.20
CA LYS A 197 17.05 6.21 -1.38
C LYS A 197 18.32 7.01 -1.57
N SER A 198 19.48 6.36 -1.51
CA SER A 198 20.77 7.05 -1.71
C SER A 198 20.89 7.64 -3.12
N ALA A 199 20.31 6.98 -4.12
CA ALA A 199 20.28 7.48 -5.50
C ALA A 199 19.24 8.59 -5.73
N GLY A 200 18.41 8.93 -4.74
CA GLY A 200 17.36 9.95 -4.86
C GLY A 200 16.16 9.54 -5.72
N VAL A 201 16.07 8.26 -6.14
CA VAL A 201 14.96 7.76 -6.97
C VAL A 201 13.67 7.76 -6.16
N ILE A 202 13.71 7.19 -4.94
CA ILE A 202 12.60 7.09 -4.00
C ILE A 202 13.11 7.52 -2.62
N GLN A 203 12.44 8.43 -1.94
CA GLN A 203 12.90 8.99 -0.66
C GLN A 203 12.66 8.06 0.54
N GLY A 204 11.76 7.09 0.40
CA GLY A 204 11.59 6.03 1.38
C GLY A 204 10.46 5.07 1.06
N PHE A 205 10.53 3.88 1.67
CA PHE A 205 9.46 2.90 1.72
C PHE A 205 8.94 2.81 3.15
N TYR A 206 7.71 3.25 3.40
CA TYR A 206 7.15 3.34 4.75
C TYR A 206 6.05 2.29 4.92
N SER A 207 6.27 1.33 5.82
CA SER A 207 5.20 0.44 6.28
C SER A 207 4.37 1.12 7.36
N LEU A 208 3.08 1.29 7.12
CA LEU A 208 2.12 1.91 8.03
C LEU A 208 1.42 0.90 8.95
N ASN A 209 1.94 -0.33 9.05
CA ASN A 209 1.46 -1.36 9.96
C ASN A 209 2.54 -1.63 11.02
N PRO A 210 2.38 -1.13 12.26
CA PRO A 210 3.38 -1.29 13.31
C PRO A 210 3.58 -2.74 13.77
N ASN A 211 2.52 -3.58 13.67
CA ASN A 211 2.50 -4.93 14.24
C ASN A 211 2.00 -5.95 13.20
N PRO A 212 2.72 -6.19 12.09
CA PRO A 212 2.28 -7.09 11.03
C PRO A 212 2.37 -8.57 11.41
N THR A 213 3.12 -8.91 12.47
CA THR A 213 3.28 -10.26 13.02
C THR A 213 3.75 -10.14 14.47
N LYS A 214 3.59 -11.21 15.27
CA LYS A 214 4.16 -11.32 16.63
C LYS A 214 5.61 -11.83 16.65
N SER A 215 6.13 -12.24 15.50
CA SER A 215 7.48 -12.81 15.35
C SER A 215 8.41 -11.84 14.61
N ASP A 216 9.72 -12.12 14.56
CA ASP A 216 10.68 -11.18 13.99
C ASP A 216 10.41 -10.80 12.53
N PHE A 217 10.56 -9.53 12.20
CA PHE A 217 10.47 -9.02 10.83
C PHE A 217 11.46 -7.87 10.65
N ILE A 218 11.73 -7.50 9.39
CA ILE A 218 12.56 -6.33 9.08
C ILE A 218 11.75 -5.09 9.44
N PHE A 219 12.10 -4.46 10.56
CA PHE A 219 11.48 -3.23 11.03
C PHE A 219 11.99 -2.02 10.25
N GLU A 220 13.31 -1.96 10.02
CA GLU A 220 13.98 -0.97 9.17
C GLU A 220 15.13 -1.61 8.38
N SER A 221 15.49 -1.03 7.24
CA SER A 221 16.73 -1.38 6.53
C SER A 221 17.93 -0.59 7.08
N PRO A 222 19.18 -1.05 6.86
CA PRO A 222 20.38 -0.41 7.43
C PRO A 222 20.49 1.10 7.20
N GLU A 223 20.21 1.58 5.98
CA GLU A 223 20.29 3.02 5.64
C GLU A 223 18.90 3.70 5.67
N LYS A 224 17.92 3.04 6.31
CA LYS A 224 16.55 3.52 6.48
C LYS A 224 15.88 3.85 5.14
N GLY A 225 16.22 3.13 4.07
CA GLY A 225 15.48 3.10 2.81
C GLY A 225 14.07 2.55 2.99
N PHE A 226 13.91 1.61 3.92
CA PHE A 226 12.64 1.12 4.43
C PHE A 226 12.55 1.34 5.94
N ILE A 227 11.38 1.77 6.41
CA ILE A 227 11.06 1.89 7.84
C ILE A 227 9.61 1.45 8.11
N THR A 228 9.36 0.90 9.29
CA THR A 228 8.02 0.65 9.81
C THR A 228 7.65 1.78 10.76
N ILE A 229 6.59 2.50 10.43
CA ILE A 229 6.08 3.61 11.22
C ILE A 229 5.27 3.06 12.39
N THR A 230 5.54 3.56 13.60
CA THR A 230 4.86 3.09 14.83
C THR A 230 3.90 4.09 15.43
N ASP A 231 4.12 5.39 15.18
CA ASP A 231 3.23 6.48 15.56
C ASP A 231 2.94 7.38 14.35
N VAL A 232 1.70 7.87 14.25
CA VAL A 232 1.29 8.83 13.21
C VAL A 232 2.14 10.11 13.26
N LYS A 233 2.68 10.48 14.43
CA LYS A 233 3.57 11.62 14.59
C LYS A 233 4.88 11.49 13.82
N GLU A 234 5.33 10.28 13.51
CA GLU A 234 6.54 10.05 12.70
C GLU A 234 6.31 10.36 11.20
N LEU A 235 5.06 10.55 10.77
CA LEU A 235 4.72 10.95 9.40
C LEU A 235 4.84 12.46 9.15
N LYS A 236 5.11 13.24 10.20
CA LYS A 236 5.30 14.70 10.14
C LYS A 236 6.77 15.05 10.01
#